data_AF-D2Y6R3-F1
#
_entry.id   AF-D2Y6R3-F1
#
_cell.length_a   1.000
_cell.length_b   1.000
_cell.length_c   1.000
_cell.angle_alpha   90.00
_cell.angle_beta   90.00
_cell.angle_gamma   90.00
#
_symmetry.space_group_name_H-M   'P 1'
#
loop_
_entity.id
_entity.type
_entity.pdbx_description
1 polymer ?
#
loop_
_entity_poly.entity_id
_entity_poly.type
_entity_poly.pdbx_seq_one_letter_code
_entity_poly.pdbx_strand_id
1 'polypeptide(L)'
;MSATSLTFQLAYLVKKIDFDYTPNWGRGTPSSYIDNLTFPKVLTDKKYSYRVVVNGSDLGVESNFAVTPSGGQTINFLQYNKGYGVADTKTIQVFVVIPDTGNSEEYIIAEWKK
;
A
#
# COMPACT_ATOMS: atom_id res chain seq x y z
N MET A 1 18.94 -8.38 8.40
CA MET A 1 18.20 -9.55 7.91
C MET A 1 18.29 -9.57 6.40
N SER A 2 18.57 -10.71 5.76
CA SER A 2 18.59 -10.81 4.30
C SER A 2 17.24 -11.27 3.77
N ALA A 3 16.95 -10.99 2.50
CA ALA A 3 15.75 -11.51 1.83
C ALA A 3 15.66 -13.04 1.96
N THR A 4 16.76 -13.75 1.73
CA THR A 4 16.84 -15.22 1.87
C THR A 4 16.47 -15.70 3.27
N SER A 5 16.96 -15.05 4.33
CA SER A 5 16.61 -15.45 5.70
C SER A 5 15.13 -15.27 6.00
N LEU A 6 14.54 -14.16 5.55
CA LEU A 6 13.11 -13.88 5.73
C LEU A 6 12.24 -14.87 4.95
N THR A 7 12.63 -15.21 3.72
CA THR A 7 11.92 -16.18 2.89
C THR A 7 11.83 -17.54 3.57
N PHE A 8 12.94 -18.09 4.07
CA PHE A 8 12.93 -19.42 4.69
C PHE A 8 12.27 -19.42 6.07
N GLN A 9 12.45 -18.36 6.87
CA GLN A 9 11.73 -18.23 8.14
C GLN A 9 10.21 -18.18 7.92
N LEU A 10 9.75 -17.38 6.96
CA LEU A 10 8.34 -17.28 6.61
C LEU A 10 7.81 -18.61 6.06
N ALA A 11 8.51 -19.22 5.11
CA ALA A 11 8.12 -20.51 4.51
C ALA A 11 7.99 -21.61 5.56
N TYR A 12 8.88 -21.66 6.56
CA TYR A 12 8.78 -22.62 7.65
C TYR A 12 7.51 -22.42 8.49
N LEU A 13 7.12 -21.16 8.75
CA LEU A 13 5.97 -20.82 9.59
C LEU A 13 4.63 -21.00 8.88
N VAL A 14 4.47 -20.42 7.68
CA VAL A 14 3.15 -20.35 6.99
C VAL A 14 2.97 -21.40 5.90
N LYS A 15 4.04 -22.12 5.54
CA LYS A 15 4.10 -23.19 4.53
C LYS A 15 3.86 -22.75 3.08
N LYS A 16 2.80 -21.99 2.82
CA LYS A 16 2.43 -21.50 1.48
C LYS A 16 1.96 -20.06 1.57
N ILE A 17 2.53 -19.19 0.74
CA ILE A 17 2.13 -17.79 0.60
C ILE A 17 2.33 -17.37 -0.85
N ASP A 18 1.50 -16.45 -1.33
CA ASP A 18 1.49 -16.01 -2.72
C ASP A 18 0.97 -14.57 -2.77
N PHE A 19 1.85 -13.62 -3.10
CA PHE A 19 1.57 -12.18 -3.16
C PHE A 19 2.44 -11.52 -4.22
N ASP A 20 2.00 -10.34 -4.65
CA ASP A 20 2.75 -9.40 -5.49
C ASP A 20 2.42 -7.97 -5.05
N TYR A 21 3.36 -7.37 -4.32
CA TYR A 21 3.31 -5.98 -3.85
C TYR A 21 4.21 -5.06 -4.69
N THR A 22 4.50 -5.42 -5.95
CA THR A 22 5.19 -4.50 -6.87
C THR A 22 4.37 -3.21 -7.02
N PRO A 23 4.91 -2.03 -6.66
CA PRO A 23 4.13 -0.81 -6.62
C PRO A 23 3.93 -0.23 -8.02
N ASN A 24 2.69 -0.26 -8.52
CA ASN A 24 2.32 0.37 -9.79
C ASN A 24 1.67 1.73 -9.54
N TRP A 25 2.44 2.80 -9.76
CA TRP A 25 2.00 4.18 -9.51
C TRP A 25 1.18 4.74 -10.68
N GLY A 26 -0.10 4.98 -10.46
CA GLY A 26 -1.00 5.57 -11.44
C GLY A 26 -0.93 7.10 -11.42
N ARG A 27 -0.68 7.71 -12.59
CA ARG A 27 -0.68 9.17 -12.76
C ARG A 27 -2.07 9.69 -13.08
N GLY A 28 -2.36 10.88 -12.57
CA GLY A 28 -3.59 11.62 -12.81
C GLY A 28 -3.54 12.58 -13.98
N THR A 29 -4.40 13.60 -13.92
CA THR A 29 -4.43 14.73 -14.84
C THR A 29 -4.26 16.04 -14.06
N PRO A 30 -3.18 16.82 -14.27
CA PRO A 30 -2.07 16.55 -15.19
C PRO A 30 -1.19 15.39 -14.72
N SER A 31 -0.40 14.81 -15.63
CA SER A 31 0.42 13.63 -15.35
C SER A 31 1.52 13.85 -14.31
N SER A 32 1.76 15.10 -13.89
CA SER A 32 2.64 15.43 -12.75
C SER A 32 2.07 15.05 -11.38
N TYR A 33 0.85 14.51 -11.32
CA TYR A 33 0.22 14.02 -10.10
C TYR A 33 0.13 12.50 -10.10
N ILE A 34 0.29 11.91 -8.92
CA ILE A 34 0.07 10.50 -8.64
C ILE A 34 -1.27 10.38 -7.93
N ASP A 35 -2.20 9.69 -8.58
CA ASP A 35 -3.58 9.58 -8.10
C ASP A 35 -3.80 8.29 -7.34
N ASN A 36 -3.05 7.24 -7.64
CA ASN A 36 -3.25 5.93 -7.04
C ASN A 36 -2.00 5.06 -7.06
N LEU A 37 -2.08 3.99 -6.27
CA LEU A 37 -1.10 2.90 -6.21
C LEU A 37 -1.84 1.57 -6.37
N THR A 38 -1.37 0.72 -7.27
CA THR A 38 -1.95 -0.61 -7.49
C THR A 38 -0.93 -1.71 -7.19
N PHE A 39 -1.35 -2.67 -6.37
CA PHE A 39 -0.64 -3.92 -6.15
C PHE A 39 -1.30 -5.04 -6.98
N PRO A 40 -0.54 -5.82 -7.78
CA PRO A 40 -1.13 -6.87 -8.62
C PRO A 40 -1.79 -8.00 -7.84
N LYS A 41 -1.28 -8.35 -6.65
CA LYS A 41 -1.84 -9.42 -5.82
C LYS A 41 -1.59 -9.20 -4.33
N VAL A 42 -2.59 -8.68 -3.63
CA VAL A 42 -2.53 -8.47 -2.18
C VAL A 42 -2.88 -9.73 -1.40
N LEU A 43 -2.46 -9.79 -0.14
CA LEU A 43 -3.00 -10.74 0.83
C LEU A 43 -4.46 -10.38 1.17
N THR A 44 -5.31 -11.39 1.30
CA THR A 44 -6.75 -11.23 1.56
C THR A 44 -7.25 -12.07 2.74
N ASP A 45 -6.34 -12.60 3.56
CA ASP A 45 -6.66 -13.36 4.78
C ASP A 45 -7.25 -12.49 5.89
N LYS A 46 -6.99 -11.17 5.84
CA LYS A 46 -7.54 -10.16 6.75
C LYS A 46 -8.06 -8.93 6.00
N LYS A 47 -8.84 -8.12 6.70
CA LYS A 47 -9.34 -6.83 6.20
C LYS A 47 -8.29 -5.73 6.41
N TYR A 48 -7.21 -5.80 5.65
CA TYR A 48 -6.14 -4.80 5.69
C TYR A 48 -6.65 -3.41 5.31
N SER A 49 -6.10 -2.39 5.94
CA SER A 49 -6.28 -0.98 5.59
C SER A 49 -4.93 -0.35 5.25
N TYR A 50 -4.95 0.87 4.71
CA TYR A 50 -3.74 1.56 4.29
C TYR A 50 -3.67 2.96 4.88
N ARG A 51 -2.53 3.30 5.48
CA ARG A 51 -2.18 4.68 5.87
C ARG A 51 -1.39 5.33 4.74
N VAL A 52 -1.68 6.59 4.44
CA VAL A 52 -0.94 7.37 3.45
C VAL A 52 -0.30 8.59 4.12
N VAL A 53 1.00 8.75 3.95
CA VAL A 53 1.79 9.87 4.49
C VAL A 53 2.44 10.61 3.32
N VAL A 54 2.30 11.93 3.28
CA VAL A 54 2.85 12.77 2.20
C VAL A 54 3.80 13.82 2.79
N ASN A 55 5.08 13.76 2.45
CA ASN A 55 6.14 14.61 3.04
C ASN A 55 6.08 14.65 4.60
N GLY A 56 5.80 13.51 5.23
CA GLY A 56 5.66 13.41 6.69
C GLY A 56 4.28 13.83 7.24
N SER A 57 3.39 14.38 6.42
CA SER A 57 2.00 14.66 6.81
C SER A 57 1.16 13.39 6.67
N ASP A 58 0.68 12.86 7.79
CA ASP A 58 -0.27 11.74 7.80
C ASP A 58 -1.64 12.19 7.30
N LEU A 59 -2.15 11.51 6.26
CA LEU A 59 -3.48 11.76 5.67
C LEU A 59 -4.56 10.82 6.24
N GLY A 60 -4.19 9.91 7.13
CA GLY A 60 -5.08 8.97 7.78
C GLY A 60 -5.10 7.59 7.12
N VAL A 61 -6.06 6.78 7.55
CA VAL A 61 -6.21 5.36 7.19
C VAL A 61 -7.53 5.16 6.43
N GLU A 62 -7.50 4.40 5.34
CA GLU A 62 -8.69 4.00 4.57
C GLU A 62 -8.60 2.51 4.20
N SER A 63 -9.76 1.87 4.02
CA SER A 63 -9.88 0.43 3.77
C SER A 63 -10.84 0.08 2.64
N ASN A 64 -11.62 1.04 2.14
CA ASN A 64 -12.67 0.82 1.15
C ASN A 64 -12.14 0.70 -0.29
N PHE A 65 -11.19 -0.22 -0.50
CA PHE A 65 -10.62 -0.54 -1.81
C PHE A 65 -10.97 -1.97 -2.19
N ALA A 66 -11.69 -2.14 -3.29
CA ALA A 66 -12.07 -3.46 -3.79
C ALA A 66 -10.83 -4.27 -4.19
N VAL A 67 -10.81 -5.55 -3.80
CA VAL A 67 -9.87 -6.53 -4.34
C VAL A 67 -10.53 -7.18 -5.55
N THR A 68 -9.85 -7.11 -6.69
CA THR A 68 -10.31 -7.72 -7.95
C THR A 68 -10.22 -9.25 -7.89
N PRO A 69 -10.94 -9.99 -8.76
CA PRO A 69 -10.83 -11.45 -8.82
C PRO A 69 -9.40 -11.98 -9.08
N SER A 70 -8.55 -11.18 -9.73
CA SER A 70 -7.12 -11.47 -9.94
C SER A 70 -6.26 -11.26 -8.68
N GLY A 71 -6.82 -10.72 -7.60
CA GLY A 71 -6.10 -10.39 -6.35
C GLY A 71 -5.55 -8.97 -6.30
N GLY A 72 -5.69 -8.20 -7.37
CA GLY A 72 -5.18 -6.83 -7.43
C GLY A 72 -6.04 -5.86 -6.62
N GLN A 73 -5.40 -4.87 -6.00
CA GLN A 73 -6.06 -3.83 -5.20
C GLN A 73 -5.45 -2.47 -5.52
N THR A 74 -6.32 -1.48 -5.75
CA THR A 74 -5.92 -0.10 -6.07
C THR A 74 -6.29 0.84 -4.92
N ILE A 75 -5.28 1.48 -4.35
CA ILE A 75 -5.39 2.50 -3.30
C ILE A 75 -5.50 3.85 -3.99
N ASN A 76 -6.64 4.52 -3.83
CA ASN A 76 -6.92 5.79 -4.49
C ASN A 76 -6.59 6.97 -3.55
N PHE A 77 -5.53 7.71 -3.85
CA PHE A 77 -5.06 8.84 -3.03
C PHE A 77 -6.02 10.02 -2.98
N LEU A 78 -6.95 10.12 -3.94
CA LEU A 78 -7.98 11.16 -3.92
C LEU A 78 -8.90 11.01 -2.70
N GLN A 79 -9.10 9.78 -2.20
CA GLN A 79 -9.91 9.54 -0.99
C GLN A 79 -9.22 10.08 0.29
N TYR A 80 -7.89 10.14 0.30
CA TYR A 80 -7.10 10.68 1.41
C TYR A 80 -6.88 12.19 1.27
N ASN A 81 -6.68 12.66 0.04
CA ASN A 81 -6.20 14.00 -0.25
C ASN A 81 -7.30 14.91 -0.84
N LYS A 82 -8.50 14.85 -0.24
CA LYS A 82 -9.61 15.78 -0.51
C LYS A 82 -10.01 15.86 -1.99
N GLY A 83 -9.98 14.73 -2.70
CA GLY A 83 -10.33 14.65 -4.12
C GLY A 83 -9.20 14.93 -5.11
N TYR A 84 -7.96 15.16 -4.65
CA TYR A 84 -6.81 15.45 -5.50
C TYR A 84 -5.75 14.37 -5.45
N GLY A 85 -5.04 14.15 -6.56
CA GLY A 85 -3.77 13.42 -6.57
C GLY A 85 -2.67 14.13 -5.77
N VAL A 86 -1.52 13.47 -5.64
CA VAL A 86 -0.34 14.01 -4.96
C VAL A 86 0.71 14.39 -6.00
N ALA A 87 1.23 15.62 -5.96
CA ALA A 87 2.28 16.06 -6.88
C ALA A 87 3.52 15.13 -6.77
N ASP A 88 4.07 14.72 -7.92
CA ASP A 88 5.14 13.71 -8.01
C ASP A 88 6.50 14.16 -7.44
N THR A 89 6.60 15.44 -7.06
CA THR A 89 7.74 16.03 -6.35
C THR A 89 7.72 15.76 -4.84
N LYS A 90 6.59 15.30 -4.30
CA LYS A 90 6.45 14.95 -2.88
C LYS A 90 6.82 13.49 -2.66
N THR A 91 7.34 13.20 -1.47
CA THR A 91 7.49 11.82 -0.97
C THR A 91 6.12 11.30 -0.56
N ILE A 92 5.75 10.10 -1.01
CA ILE A 92 4.51 9.41 -0.62
C ILE A 92 4.91 8.10 0.03
N GLN A 93 4.46 7.86 1.25
CA GLN A 93 4.67 6.61 1.96
C GLN A 93 3.31 5.96 2.20
N VAL A 94 3.20 4.69 1.85
CA VAL A 94 1.99 3.90 2.07
C VAL A 94 2.34 2.77 3.02
N PHE A 95 1.59 2.66 4.11
CA PHE A 95 1.73 1.60 5.10
C PHE A 95 0.52 0.69 5.02
N VAL A 96 0.74 -0.62 5.05
CA VAL A 96 -0.33 -1.57 5.34
C VAL A 96 -0.55 -1.59 6.85
N VAL A 97 -1.80 -1.50 7.28
CA VAL A 97 -2.20 -1.46 8.69
C VAL A 97 -2.90 -2.78 9.03
N ILE A 98 -2.44 -3.43 10.10
CA ILE A 98 -2.98 -4.71 10.54
C ILE A 98 -4.30 -4.47 11.29
N PRO A 99 -5.42 -5.13 10.91
CA PRO A 99 -6.69 -4.96 11.61
C PRO A 99 -6.61 -5.49 13.04
N ASP A 100 -7.54 -5.04 13.89
CA ASP A 100 -7.66 -5.44 15.30
C ASP A 100 -6.49 -5.05 16.22
N THR A 101 -5.59 -4.18 15.75
CA THR A 101 -4.44 -3.66 16.52
C THR A 101 -4.61 -2.21 16.98
N GLY A 102 -5.76 -1.59 16.73
CA GLY A 102 -5.99 -0.16 16.99
C GLY A 102 -5.08 0.76 16.15
N ASN A 103 -4.71 0.31 14.94
CA ASN A 103 -3.78 0.96 14.02
C ASN A 103 -2.36 1.14 14.58
N SER A 104 -1.95 0.34 15.58
CA SER A 104 -0.62 0.40 16.20
C SER A 104 0.41 -0.49 15.51
N GLU A 105 -0.03 -1.50 14.77
CA GLU A 105 0.83 -2.37 13.97
C GLU A 105 0.68 -2.04 12.48
N GLU A 106 1.74 -1.50 11.88
CA GLU A 106 1.78 -1.12 10.48
C GLU A 106 3.18 -1.35 9.88
N TYR A 107 3.22 -1.57 8.57
CA TYR A 107 4.45 -1.85 7.84
C TYR A 107 4.48 -1.04 6.54
N ILE A 108 5.62 -0.42 6.23
CA ILE A 108 5.80 0.27 4.95
C ILE A 108 5.63 -0.73 3.81
N ILE A 109 4.77 -0.42 2.84
CA ILE A 109 4.46 -1.30 1.72
C ILE A 109 4.80 -0.67 0.36
N ALA A 110 4.89 0.66 0.29
CA ALA A 110 5.41 1.38 -0.87
C ALA A 110 5.94 2.76 -0.49
N GLU A 111 6.96 3.23 -1.20
CA GLU A 111 7.43 4.62 -1.13
C GLU A 111 7.61 5.16 -2.56
N TRP A 112 7.04 6.33 -2.83
CA TRP A 112 7.36 7.14 -4.00
C TRP A 112 8.31 8.25 -3.57
N LYS A 113 9.45 8.34 -4.24
CA LYS A 113 10.42 9.43 -4.11
C LYS A 113 11.12 9.63 -5.45
N LYS A 114 11.04 10.85 -5.97
CA LYS A 114 11.62 11.25 -7.25
C LYS A 114 13.11 11.55 -7.13
#